data_AF-A0A1X0Y207-F1
#
_entry.id   AF-A0A1X0Y207-F1
#
_cell.length_a   1.000
_cell.length_b   1.000
_cell.length_c   1.000
_cell.angle_alpha   90.00
_cell.angle_beta   90.00
_cell.angle_gamma   90.00
#
_symmetry.space_group_name_H-M   'P 1'
#
loop_
_entity.id
_entity.type
_entity.pdbx_description
1 polymer ?
#
loop_
_entity_poly.entity_id
_entity_poly.type
_entity_poly.pdbx_seq_one_letter_code
_entity_poly.pdbx_strand_id
1 'polypeptide(L)'
;MKPGNWLESVNCAIEGILWAVKSQPHLRWHFLGSICVLLVALFFRVSVLELILLVFAIILVLFAEIINTAVEVVVDMISPDYHPLAKRAKDVAAGSVLIASIGAAVMGYLALSQYLLPPLSKGLNLLRHPPGEVSVIAVLAVTILVVLLKARFAGGTPLHGGMPSGHAAVAFSIATSIAVTDVSLVIVVMALLLATMVSHSRLLMKIHSLREVLVGAAIGVAITLLIHLIL
;
A
#
# COMPACT_ATOMS: atom_id res chain seq x y z
N MET A 1 -16.73 29.63 -13.47
CA MET A 1 -17.80 29.99 -14.42
C MET A 1 -18.43 28.71 -14.95
N LYS A 2 -19.75 28.68 -15.22
CA LYS A 2 -20.36 27.51 -15.87
C LYS A 2 -20.04 27.57 -17.38
N PRO A 3 -19.45 26.51 -17.97
CA PRO A 3 -19.16 26.46 -19.40
C PRO A 3 -20.47 26.48 -20.22
N GLY A 4 -20.48 27.19 -21.34
CA GLY A 4 -21.64 27.34 -22.23
C GLY A 4 -21.75 26.22 -23.28
N ASN A 5 -20.66 25.50 -23.55
CA ASN A 5 -20.62 24.37 -24.49
C ASN A 5 -19.71 23.23 -23.98
N TRP A 6 -19.74 22.10 -24.68
CA TRP A 6 -18.97 20.90 -24.31
C TRP A 6 -17.45 21.13 -24.38
N LEU A 7 -16.96 21.88 -25.38
CA LEU A 7 -15.53 22.17 -25.53
C LEU A 7 -15.00 23.01 -24.36
N GLU A 8 -15.75 24.02 -23.93
CA GLU A 8 -15.44 24.82 -22.74
C GLU A 8 -15.43 23.97 -21.47
N SER A 9 -16.35 23.01 -21.36
CA SER A 9 -16.39 22.08 -20.22
C SER A 9 -15.13 21.22 -20.15
N VAL A 10 -14.67 20.70 -21.30
CA VAL A 10 -13.43 19.93 -21.41
C VAL A 10 -12.21 20.81 -21.09
N ASN A 11 -12.18 22.04 -21.60
CA ASN A 11 -11.09 22.99 -21.30
C ASN A 11 -11.02 23.30 -19.80
N CYS A 12 -12.14 23.56 -19.14
CA CYS A 12 -12.16 23.76 -17.68
C CYS A 12 -11.62 22.55 -16.92
N ALA A 13 -11.95 21.32 -17.35
CA ALA A 13 -11.42 20.11 -16.73
C ALA A 13 -9.89 19.97 -16.93
N ILE A 14 -9.39 20.24 -18.14
CA ILE A 14 -7.96 20.20 -18.45
C ILE A 14 -7.19 21.26 -17.64
N GLU A 15 -7.71 22.49 -17.56
CA GLU A 15 -7.14 23.56 -16.75
C GLU A 15 -7.05 23.16 -15.27
N GLY A 16 -8.09 22.51 -14.74
CA GLY A 16 -8.10 21.97 -13.39
C GLY A 16 -6.98 20.95 -13.16
N ILE A 17 -6.78 20.00 -14.08
CA ILE A 17 -5.70 19.01 -13.99
C ILE A 17 -4.34 19.70 -14.08
N LEU A 18 -4.13 20.61 -15.03
CA LEU A 18 -2.87 21.32 -15.20
C LEU A 18 -2.52 22.17 -13.98
N TRP A 19 -3.53 22.83 -13.38
CA TRP A 19 -3.37 23.58 -12.14
C TRP A 19 -2.99 22.66 -10.97
N ALA A 20 -3.65 21.51 -10.82
CA ALA A 20 -3.33 20.53 -9.77
C ALA A 20 -1.89 20.02 -9.90
N VAL A 21 -1.45 19.66 -11.11
CA VAL A 21 -0.07 19.20 -11.36
C VAL A 21 0.96 20.29 -11.07
N LYS A 22 0.64 21.55 -11.37
CA LYS A 22 1.53 22.69 -11.10
C LYS A 22 1.54 23.09 -9.63
N SER A 23 0.46 22.90 -8.88
CA SER A 23 0.39 23.28 -7.47
C SER A 23 0.93 22.19 -6.54
N GLN A 24 0.67 20.92 -6.84
CA GLN A 24 0.91 19.80 -5.92
C GLN A 24 2.15 18.97 -6.30
N PRO A 25 3.21 18.93 -5.46
CA PRO A 25 4.40 18.14 -5.72
C PRO A 25 4.15 16.63 -5.73
N HIS A 26 3.28 16.13 -4.85
CA HIS A 26 2.97 14.70 -4.73
C HIS A 26 2.34 14.14 -6.03
N LEU A 27 1.40 14.87 -6.62
CA LEU A 27 0.82 14.53 -7.92
C LEU A 27 1.88 14.41 -9.03
N ARG A 28 2.93 15.25 -9.05
CA ARG A 28 4.02 15.13 -10.03
C ARG A 28 4.83 13.85 -9.85
N TRP A 29 5.08 13.44 -8.61
CA TRP A 29 5.75 12.17 -8.32
C TRP A 29 4.91 10.97 -8.78
N HIS A 30 3.59 11.03 -8.58
CA HIS A 30 2.69 9.99 -9.10
C HIS A 30 2.68 9.94 -10.63
N PHE A 31 2.66 11.08 -11.33
CA PHE A 31 2.81 11.10 -12.79
C PHE A 31 4.15 10.53 -13.26
N LEU A 32 5.27 10.91 -12.63
CA LEU A 32 6.58 10.40 -12.98
C LEU A 32 6.66 8.89 -12.76
N GLY A 33 6.21 8.40 -11.60
CA GLY A 33 6.15 6.96 -11.31
C GLY A 33 5.27 6.19 -12.31
N SER A 34 4.14 6.77 -12.70
CA SER A 34 3.25 6.20 -13.71
C SER A 34 3.94 6.05 -15.07
N ILE A 35 4.67 7.07 -15.52
CA ILE A 35 5.46 7.01 -16.76
C ILE A 35 6.52 5.91 -16.67
N CYS A 36 7.26 5.83 -15.54
CA CYS A 36 8.26 4.78 -15.34
C CYS A 36 7.64 3.38 -15.42
N VAL A 37 6.51 3.14 -14.76
CA VAL A 37 5.80 1.84 -14.78
C VAL A 37 5.36 1.48 -16.20
N LEU A 38 4.82 2.43 -16.96
CA LEU A 38 4.42 2.18 -18.35
C LEU A 38 5.61 1.88 -19.26
N LEU A 39 6.74 2.58 -19.10
CA LEU A 39 7.97 2.29 -19.86
C LEU A 39 8.51 0.89 -19.54
N VAL A 40 8.50 0.49 -18.27
CA VAL A 40 8.88 -0.86 -17.84
C VAL A 40 7.93 -1.91 -18.45
N ALA A 41 6.62 -1.67 -18.40
CA ALA A 41 5.63 -2.57 -18.99
C ALA A 41 5.80 -2.74 -20.51
N LEU A 42 6.09 -1.65 -21.22
CA LEU A 42 6.37 -1.68 -22.67
C LEU A 42 7.70 -2.40 -22.98
N PHE A 43 8.74 -2.17 -22.17
CA PHE A 43 10.05 -2.82 -22.32
C PHE A 43 9.94 -4.34 -22.17
N PHE A 44 9.21 -4.81 -21.15
CA PHE A 44 9.03 -6.24 -20.89
C PHE A 44 7.93 -6.90 -21.73
N ARG A 45 7.19 -6.12 -22.53
CA ARG A 45 6.07 -6.61 -23.37
C ARG A 45 5.08 -7.44 -22.55
N VAL A 46 4.63 -6.84 -21.45
CA VAL A 46 3.64 -7.45 -20.55
C VAL A 46 2.36 -7.82 -21.29
N SER A 47 1.58 -8.75 -20.74
CA SER A 47 0.31 -9.14 -21.36
C SER A 47 -0.68 -7.98 -21.39
N VAL A 48 -1.65 -8.03 -22.32
CA VAL A 48 -2.69 -6.98 -22.43
C VAL A 48 -3.46 -6.84 -21.12
N LEU A 49 -3.73 -7.96 -20.42
CA LEU A 49 -4.42 -7.95 -19.13
C LEU A 49 -3.58 -7.26 -18.04
N GLU A 50 -2.28 -7.58 -17.95
CA GLU A 50 -1.35 -6.93 -17.02
C GLU A 50 -1.25 -5.43 -17.28
N LEU A 51 -1.16 -5.02 -18.55
CA LEU A 51 -1.15 -3.61 -18.93
C LEU A 51 -2.44 -2.90 -18.52
N ILE A 52 -3.61 -3.53 -18.73
CA ILE A 52 -4.90 -2.98 -18.30
C ILE A 52 -4.91 -2.77 -16.78
N LEU A 53 -4.44 -3.75 -16.00
CA LEU A 53 -4.39 -3.65 -14.53
C LEU A 53 -3.43 -2.53 -14.07
N LEU A 54 -2.26 -2.41 -14.70
CA LEU A 54 -1.30 -1.34 -14.42
C LEU A 54 -1.87 0.04 -14.75
N VAL A 55 -2.52 0.20 -15.91
CA VAL A 55 -3.16 1.45 -16.31
C VAL A 55 -4.31 1.80 -15.35
N PHE A 56 -5.13 0.81 -14.97
CA PHE A 56 -6.21 1.01 -14.00
C PHE A 56 -5.68 1.47 -12.64
N ALA A 57 -4.62 0.83 -12.13
CA ALA A 57 -3.94 1.22 -10.91
C ALA A 57 -3.43 2.67 -10.94
N ILE A 58 -2.77 3.05 -12.05
CA ILE A 58 -2.27 4.41 -12.28
C ILE A 58 -3.42 5.43 -12.25
N ILE A 59 -4.50 5.16 -13.01
CA ILE A 59 -5.66 6.05 -13.07
C ILE A 59 -6.27 6.24 -11.69
N LEU A 60 -6.39 5.17 -10.90
CA LEU A 60 -6.99 5.23 -9.56
C LEU A 60 -6.17 6.09 -8.60
N VAL A 61 -4.84 6.00 -8.65
CA VAL A 61 -3.95 6.84 -7.83
C VAL A 61 -4.06 8.31 -8.23
N LEU A 62 -3.99 8.62 -9.52
CA LEU A 62 -4.11 9.99 -10.02
C LEU A 62 -5.49 10.59 -9.70
N PHE A 63 -6.54 9.78 -9.80
CA PHE A 63 -7.90 10.17 -9.41
C PHE A 63 -7.97 10.52 -7.92
N ALA A 64 -7.47 9.65 -7.04
CA ALA A 64 -7.47 9.90 -5.60
C ALA A 64 -6.70 11.19 -5.24
N GLU A 65 -5.57 11.43 -5.89
CA GLU A 65 -4.73 12.61 -5.67
C GLU A 65 -5.40 13.91 -6.13
N ILE A 66 -6.10 13.89 -7.27
CA ILE A 66 -6.89 15.03 -7.74
C ILE A 66 -8.06 15.33 -6.78
N ILE A 67 -8.75 14.29 -6.29
CA ILE A 67 -9.81 14.46 -5.28
C ILE A 67 -9.24 15.01 -3.97
N ASN A 68 -8.08 14.52 -3.52
CA ASN A 68 -7.39 15.05 -2.34
C ASN A 68 -7.11 16.54 -2.50
N THR A 69 -6.54 16.93 -3.64
CA THR A 69 -6.27 18.33 -3.97
C THR A 69 -7.54 19.18 -3.96
N ALA A 70 -8.64 18.68 -4.52
CA ALA A 70 -9.92 19.41 -4.53
C ALA A 70 -10.47 19.61 -3.11
N VAL A 71 -10.36 18.59 -2.24
CA VAL A 71 -10.76 18.70 -0.83
C VAL A 71 -9.87 19.70 -0.09
N GLU A 72 -8.55 19.65 -0.29
CA GLU A 72 -7.62 20.62 0.30
C GLU A 72 -8.01 22.05 -0.05
N VAL A 73 -8.23 22.34 -1.33
CA VAL A 73 -8.63 23.68 -1.81
C VAL A 73 -9.94 24.14 -1.18
N VAL A 74 -10.95 23.27 -1.11
CA VAL A 74 -12.24 23.62 -0.49
C VAL A 74 -12.08 23.87 1.01
N VAL A 75 -11.30 23.04 1.70
CA VAL A 75 -11.06 23.20 3.14
C VAL A 75 -10.27 24.47 3.43
N ASP A 76 -9.24 24.77 2.63
CA ASP A 76 -8.44 26.00 2.76
C ASP A 76 -9.25 27.26 2.47
N MET A 77 -10.22 27.18 1.56
CA MET A 77 -11.15 28.27 1.29
C MET A 77 -12.10 28.54 2.46
N ILE A 78 -12.60 27.50 3.14
CA ILE A 78 -13.60 27.62 4.21
C ILE A 78 -12.95 27.89 5.57
N SER A 79 -11.79 27.30 5.84
CA SER A 79 -11.10 27.36 7.13
C SER A 79 -9.61 27.64 6.92
N PRO A 80 -9.22 28.89 6.62
CA PRO A 80 -7.81 29.26 6.44
C PRO A 80 -6.98 29.08 7.73
N ASP A 81 -7.62 29.19 8.89
CA ASP A 81 -7.02 28.91 10.19
C ASP A 81 -7.21 27.44 10.61
N TYR A 82 -6.40 26.99 11.57
CA TYR A 82 -6.47 25.62 12.08
C TYR A 82 -7.85 25.32 12.71
N HIS A 83 -8.54 24.34 12.13
CA HIS A 83 -9.77 23.79 12.69
C HIS A 83 -9.70 22.26 12.79
N PRO A 84 -10.09 21.64 13.93
CA PRO A 84 -9.98 20.19 14.12
C PRO A 84 -10.72 19.36 13.05
N LEU A 85 -11.88 19.84 12.57
CA LEU A 85 -12.62 19.16 11.49
C LEU A 85 -11.95 19.34 10.13
N ALA A 86 -11.35 20.50 9.86
CA ALA A 86 -10.60 20.75 8.63
C ALA A 86 -9.39 19.81 8.53
N LYS A 87 -8.68 19.63 9.66
CA LYS A 87 -7.62 18.62 9.76
C LYS A 87 -8.12 17.22 9.42
N ARG A 88 -9.22 16.77 10.03
CA ARG A 88 -9.78 15.43 9.75
C ARG A 88 -10.18 15.25 8.29
N ALA A 89 -10.78 16.25 7.67
CA ALA A 89 -11.16 16.19 6.26
C ALA A 89 -9.92 15.99 5.36
N LYS A 90 -8.85 16.76 5.60
CA LYS A 90 -7.58 16.61 4.89
C LYS A 90 -6.90 15.26 5.16
N ASP A 91 -6.87 14.83 6.43
CA ASP A 91 -6.27 13.54 6.81
C ASP A 91 -6.98 12.36 6.12
N VAL A 92 -8.32 12.40 6.02
CA VAL A 92 -9.12 11.37 5.33
C VAL A 92 -8.89 11.41 3.81
N ALA A 93 -8.81 12.60 3.22
CA ALA A 93 -8.54 12.77 1.80
C ALA A 93 -7.14 12.22 1.44
N ALA A 94 -6.12 12.56 2.22
CA ALA A 94 -4.77 12.00 2.05
C ALA A 94 -4.73 10.48 2.29
N GLY A 95 -5.55 9.99 3.24
CA GLY A 95 -5.73 8.55 3.47
C GLY A 95 -6.25 7.79 2.25
N SER A 96 -7.08 8.42 1.42
CA SER A 96 -7.58 7.81 0.18
C SER A 96 -6.47 7.62 -0.87
N VAL A 97 -5.56 8.59 -0.99
CA VAL A 97 -4.36 8.52 -1.84
C VAL A 97 -3.45 7.39 -1.38
N LEU A 98 -3.25 7.26 -0.07
CA LEU A 98 -2.44 6.18 0.51
C LEU A 98 -2.99 4.80 0.14
N ILE A 99 -4.30 4.61 0.27
CA ILE A 99 -4.97 3.34 -0.08
C ILE A 99 -4.79 3.04 -1.58
N ALA A 100 -5.04 4.02 -2.44
CA ALA A 100 -4.88 3.86 -3.88
C ALA A 100 -3.41 3.52 -4.25
N SER A 101 -2.44 4.18 -3.61
CA SER A 101 -1.01 3.97 -3.84
C SER A 101 -0.55 2.57 -3.41
N ILE A 102 -1.05 2.07 -2.27
CA ILE A 102 -0.80 0.68 -1.84
C ILE A 102 -1.39 -0.29 -2.86
N GLY A 103 -2.65 -0.09 -3.26
CA GLY A 103 -3.29 -0.93 -4.28
C GLY A 103 -2.51 -0.96 -5.60
N ALA A 104 -2.01 0.19 -6.04
CA ALA A 104 -1.18 0.29 -7.24
C ALA A 104 0.16 -0.42 -7.11
N ALA A 105 0.82 -0.32 -5.95
CA ALA A 105 2.07 -1.05 -5.69
C ALA A 105 1.86 -2.58 -5.75
N VAL A 106 0.73 -3.06 -5.24
CA VAL A 106 0.38 -4.49 -5.25
C VAL A 106 0.08 -4.97 -6.67
N MET A 107 -0.79 -4.26 -7.40
CA MET A 107 -1.07 -4.58 -8.80
C MET A 107 0.20 -4.53 -9.65
N GLY A 108 1.06 -3.53 -9.40
CA GLY A 108 2.37 -3.40 -10.00
C GLY A 108 3.27 -4.60 -9.76
N TYR A 109 3.36 -5.04 -8.51
CA TYR A 109 4.12 -6.24 -8.16
C TYR A 109 3.56 -7.49 -8.85
N LEU A 110 2.26 -7.74 -8.78
CA LEU A 110 1.65 -8.92 -9.38
C LEU A 110 1.87 -8.96 -10.90
N ALA A 111 1.68 -7.82 -11.58
CA ALA A 111 1.86 -7.74 -13.03
C ALA A 111 3.34 -7.84 -13.46
N LEU A 112 4.28 -7.25 -12.70
CA LEU A 112 5.67 -7.11 -13.13
C LEU A 112 6.65 -8.10 -12.49
N SER A 113 6.26 -8.80 -11.41
CA SER A 113 7.14 -9.70 -10.65
C SER A 113 7.79 -10.78 -11.52
N GLN A 114 7.01 -11.42 -12.39
CA GLN A 114 7.50 -12.47 -13.30
C GLN A 114 8.54 -11.97 -14.32
N TYR A 115 8.56 -10.67 -14.62
CA TYR A 115 9.47 -10.05 -15.58
C TYR A 115 10.72 -9.46 -14.92
N LEU A 116 10.56 -8.83 -13.76
CA LEU A 116 11.64 -8.18 -12.99
C LEU A 116 12.50 -9.18 -12.22
N LEU A 117 11.87 -10.24 -11.70
CA LEU A 117 12.52 -11.31 -10.95
C LEU A 117 12.28 -12.63 -11.67
N PRO A 118 12.83 -12.81 -12.89
CA PRO A 118 12.74 -14.09 -13.56
C PRO A 118 13.31 -15.14 -12.61
N PRO A 119 12.59 -16.23 -12.32
CA PRO A 119 13.08 -17.24 -11.41
C PRO A 119 14.48 -17.68 -11.85
N LEU A 120 15.46 -17.59 -10.96
CA LEU A 120 16.80 -18.19 -11.12
C LEU A 120 16.72 -19.70 -11.46
N SER A 121 15.54 -20.30 -11.30
CA SER A 121 15.19 -21.69 -11.59
C SER A 121 14.87 -22.01 -13.06
N LYS A 122 15.05 -21.11 -14.04
CA LYS A 122 14.90 -21.48 -15.47
C LYS A 122 15.82 -22.63 -15.93
N GLY A 123 16.82 -23.02 -15.13
CA GLY A 123 17.62 -24.25 -15.32
C GLY A 123 17.19 -25.49 -14.53
N LEU A 124 16.14 -25.43 -13.69
CA LEU A 124 15.71 -26.49 -12.78
C LEU A 124 14.17 -26.53 -12.67
N ASN A 125 13.50 -26.68 -13.81
CA ASN A 125 12.04 -26.87 -13.86
C ASN A 125 11.68 -28.33 -13.54
N LEU A 126 11.13 -28.58 -12.34
CA LEU A 126 10.29 -29.75 -12.04
C LEU A 126 9.41 -29.64 -10.78
N LEU A 127 9.29 -28.47 -10.13
CA LEU A 127 8.44 -28.31 -8.93
C LEU A 127 7.49 -27.09 -9.04
N ARG A 128 6.23 -27.36 -8.67
CA ARG A 128 4.96 -26.59 -8.71
C ARG A 128 4.99 -25.06 -8.51
N HIS A 129 4.00 -24.39 -9.13
CA HIS A 129 3.67 -22.95 -9.09
C HIS A 129 3.28 -22.39 -7.68
N PRO A 130 2.97 -21.09 -7.54
CA PRO A 130 3.85 -19.99 -7.12
C PRO A 130 3.58 -19.52 -5.67
N PRO A 131 4.55 -19.62 -4.74
CA PRO A 131 4.34 -19.25 -3.33
C PRO A 131 4.33 -17.73 -3.04
N GLY A 132 4.68 -16.88 -4.02
CA GLY A 132 4.87 -15.43 -3.80
C GLY A 132 3.58 -14.60 -3.75
N GLU A 133 2.58 -14.92 -4.58
CA GLU A 133 1.36 -14.10 -4.69
C GLU A 133 0.50 -14.19 -3.41
N VAL A 134 0.34 -15.41 -2.87
CA VAL A 134 -0.37 -15.68 -1.61
C VAL A 134 0.30 -14.95 -0.45
N SER A 135 1.62 -14.90 -0.44
CA SER A 135 2.40 -14.16 0.56
C SER A 135 2.10 -12.66 0.56
N VAL A 136 1.97 -12.05 -0.62
CA VAL A 136 1.63 -10.62 -0.76
C VAL A 136 0.19 -10.35 -0.32
N ILE A 137 -0.75 -11.20 -0.74
CA ILE A 137 -2.16 -11.10 -0.32
C ILE A 137 -2.28 -11.19 1.20
N ALA A 138 -1.56 -12.13 1.83
CA ALA A 138 -1.59 -12.30 3.28
C ALA A 138 -1.08 -11.06 4.03
N VAL A 139 0.05 -10.49 3.61
CA VAL A 139 0.61 -9.29 4.25
C VAL A 139 -0.32 -8.07 4.10
N LEU A 140 -0.97 -7.91 2.95
CA LEU A 140 -1.94 -6.84 2.73
C LEU A 140 -3.19 -7.03 3.60
N ALA A 141 -3.73 -8.24 3.65
CA ALA A 141 -4.88 -8.57 4.49
C ALA A 141 -4.60 -8.31 5.97
N VAL A 142 -3.42 -8.72 6.46
CA VAL A 142 -2.95 -8.41 7.82
C VAL A 142 -2.84 -6.90 8.03
N THR A 143 -2.26 -6.17 7.09
CA THR A 143 -2.10 -4.70 7.19
C THR A 143 -3.46 -4.01 7.27
N ILE A 144 -4.40 -4.36 6.39
CA ILE A 144 -5.76 -3.82 6.37
C ILE A 144 -6.47 -4.14 7.69
N LEU A 145 -6.44 -5.40 8.13
CA LEU A 145 -7.07 -5.81 9.38
C LEU A 145 -6.52 -5.04 10.57
N VAL A 146 -5.20 -4.85 10.66
CA VAL A 146 -4.60 -4.09 11.76
C VAL A 146 -5.01 -2.63 11.73
N VAL A 147 -5.08 -2.00 10.56
CA VAL A 147 -5.58 -0.62 10.43
C VAL A 147 -7.04 -0.54 10.89
N LEU A 148 -7.89 -1.49 10.50
CA LEU A 148 -9.29 -1.56 10.94
C LEU A 148 -9.42 -1.78 12.45
N LEU A 149 -8.60 -2.64 13.04
CA LEU A 149 -8.59 -2.89 14.49
C LEU A 149 -8.11 -1.66 15.25
N LYS A 150 -7.01 -1.03 14.81
CA LYS A 150 -6.52 0.23 15.39
C LYS A 150 -7.56 1.34 15.31
N ALA A 151 -8.35 1.40 14.25
CA ALA A 151 -9.44 2.38 14.14
C ALA A 151 -10.55 2.15 15.18
N ARG A 152 -10.72 0.93 15.70
CA ARG A 152 -11.69 0.60 16.76
C ARG A 152 -11.13 0.78 18.17
N PHE A 153 -9.86 0.48 18.39
CA PHE A 153 -9.21 0.62 19.68
C PHE A 153 -8.58 2.01 19.83
N ALA A 154 -9.27 2.91 20.53
CA ALA A 154 -8.76 4.26 20.80
C ALA A 154 -7.44 4.21 21.58
N GLY A 155 -6.35 4.70 20.98
CA GLY A 155 -5.05 4.88 21.64
C GLY A 155 -3.90 5.17 20.67
N GLY A 156 -3.03 6.11 21.03
CA GLY A 156 -1.85 6.47 20.24
C GLY A 156 -2.14 7.17 18.90
N THR A 157 -1.11 7.30 18.07
CA THR A 157 -1.21 7.74 16.66
C THR A 157 -1.02 6.52 15.74
N PRO A 158 -1.45 6.57 14.46
CA PRO A 158 -1.41 5.40 13.56
C PRO A 158 -0.05 4.68 13.52
N LEU A 159 1.05 5.45 13.54
CA LEU A 159 2.42 4.97 13.50
C LEU A 159 3.12 4.90 14.87
N HIS A 160 2.60 5.59 15.89
CA HIS A 160 3.16 5.58 17.24
C HIS A 160 2.07 5.23 18.27
N GLY A 161 1.96 3.94 18.60
CA GLY A 161 1.04 3.41 19.60
C GLY A 161 -0.25 2.81 19.04
N GLY A 162 -1.13 2.41 19.95
CA GLY A 162 -2.42 1.79 19.67
C GLY A 162 -2.38 0.26 19.57
N MET A 163 -3.52 -0.38 19.85
CA MET A 163 -3.67 -1.83 19.81
C MET A 163 -4.31 -2.27 18.47
N PRO A 164 -3.79 -3.29 17.76
CA PRO A 164 -2.56 -4.05 18.00
C PRO A 164 -1.31 -3.40 17.36
N SER A 165 -0.10 -3.89 17.66
CA SER A 165 1.12 -3.39 17.02
C SER A 165 1.21 -3.81 15.55
N GLY A 166 1.08 -2.84 14.64
CA GLY A 166 1.14 -3.10 13.19
C GLY A 166 2.51 -3.53 12.67
N HIS A 167 3.60 -2.99 13.22
CA HIS A 167 4.95 -3.42 12.85
C HIS A 167 5.19 -4.89 13.21
N ALA A 168 4.73 -5.33 14.39
CA ALA A 168 4.83 -6.72 14.80
C ALA A 168 3.96 -7.61 13.90
N ALA A 169 2.71 -7.22 13.64
CA ALA A 169 1.80 -7.98 12.79
C ALA A 169 2.34 -8.19 11.37
N VAL A 170 2.81 -7.12 10.72
CA VAL A 170 3.38 -7.20 9.37
C VAL A 170 4.67 -8.02 9.36
N ALA A 171 5.58 -7.81 10.33
CA ALA A 171 6.84 -8.53 10.37
C ALA A 171 6.65 -10.03 10.60
N PHE A 172 5.76 -10.42 11.51
CA PHE A 172 5.42 -11.82 11.72
C PHE A 172 4.61 -12.42 10.57
N SER A 173 3.75 -11.64 9.90
CA SER A 173 3.10 -12.07 8.65
C SER A 173 4.14 -12.44 7.58
N ILE A 174 5.14 -11.59 7.35
CA ILE A 174 6.21 -11.88 6.37
C ILE A 174 7.00 -13.10 6.79
N ALA A 175 7.42 -13.19 8.06
CA ALA A 175 8.18 -14.33 8.55
C ALA A 175 7.40 -15.65 8.45
N THR A 176 6.08 -15.62 8.71
CA THR A 176 5.20 -16.78 8.53
C THR A 176 5.04 -17.15 7.06
N SER A 177 4.85 -16.19 6.14
CA SER A 177 4.81 -16.47 4.69
C SER A 177 6.09 -17.14 4.19
N ILE A 178 7.24 -16.69 4.68
CA ILE A 178 8.54 -17.33 4.39
C ILE A 178 8.58 -18.74 5.00
N ALA A 179 8.12 -18.92 6.25
CA ALA A 179 8.14 -20.21 6.93
C ALA A 179 7.28 -21.30 6.27
N VAL A 180 6.18 -20.91 5.62
CA VAL A 180 5.28 -21.84 4.91
C VAL A 180 5.65 -22.04 3.44
N THR A 181 6.63 -21.29 2.95
CA THR A 181 7.23 -21.52 1.63
C THR A 181 8.36 -22.55 1.78
N ASP A 182 8.58 -23.42 0.78
CA ASP A 182 9.65 -24.44 0.77
C ASP A 182 11.07 -23.83 0.68
N VAL A 183 11.46 -23.05 1.70
CA VAL A 183 12.80 -22.48 1.88
C VAL A 183 13.56 -23.20 2.99
N SER A 184 14.88 -23.03 3.02
CA SER A 184 15.71 -23.66 4.03
C SER A 184 15.38 -23.16 5.44
N LEU A 185 15.51 -24.04 6.44
CA LEU A 185 15.28 -23.71 7.86
C LEU A 185 16.09 -22.48 8.30
N VAL A 186 17.29 -22.29 7.75
CA VAL A 186 18.14 -21.12 8.05
C VAL A 186 17.46 -19.81 7.65
N ILE A 187 16.82 -19.75 6.48
CA ILE A 187 16.11 -18.55 6.00
C ILE A 187 14.90 -18.27 6.91
N VAL A 188 14.18 -19.30 7.32
CA VAL A 188 13.04 -19.17 8.24
C VAL A 188 13.47 -18.60 9.58
N VAL A 189 14.55 -19.14 10.17
CA VAL A 189 15.11 -18.63 11.43
C VAL A 189 15.57 -17.18 11.29
N MET A 190 16.26 -16.82 10.19
CA MET A 190 16.65 -15.44 9.92
C MET A 190 15.44 -14.49 9.83
N ALA A 191 14.37 -14.90 9.15
CA ALA A 191 13.15 -14.10 9.04
C ALA A 191 12.44 -13.92 10.41
N LEU A 192 12.41 -14.96 11.24
CA LEU A 192 11.86 -14.88 12.60
C LEU A 192 12.73 -13.99 13.52
N LEU A 193 14.06 -14.06 13.40
CA LEU A 193 14.96 -13.15 14.10
C LEU A 193 14.73 -11.70 13.67
N LEU A 194 14.54 -11.44 12.38
CA LEU A 194 14.21 -10.10 11.90
C LEU A 194 12.86 -9.63 12.46
N ALA A 195 11.82 -10.47 12.44
CA ALA A 195 10.51 -10.12 12.96
C ALA A 195 10.52 -9.82 14.47
N THR A 196 11.30 -10.59 15.23
CA THR A 196 11.52 -10.35 16.66
C THR A 196 12.33 -9.08 16.91
N MET A 197 13.38 -8.78 16.12
CA MET A 197 14.11 -7.52 16.21
C MET A 197 13.23 -6.30 15.90
N VAL A 198 12.43 -6.36 14.84
CA VAL A 198 11.47 -5.29 14.49
C VAL A 198 10.48 -5.08 15.64
N SER A 199 9.98 -6.15 16.23
CA SER A 199 9.06 -6.10 17.37
C SER A 199 9.73 -5.55 18.63
N HIS A 200 10.96 -5.98 18.93
CA HIS A 200 11.75 -5.51 20.06
C HIS A 200 12.06 -4.01 19.96
N SER A 201 12.31 -3.49 18.74
CA SER A 201 12.51 -2.06 18.51
C SER A 201 11.32 -1.20 18.99
N ARG A 202 10.09 -1.74 18.88
CA ARG A 202 8.88 -1.02 19.33
C ARG A 202 8.78 -0.95 20.85
N LEU A 203 9.28 -1.96 21.55
CA LEU A 203 9.35 -2.00 23.01
C LEU A 203 10.44 -1.06 23.54
N LEU A 204 11.63 -1.09 22.93
CA LEU A 204 12.76 -0.23 23.30
C LEU A 204 12.43 1.26 23.17
N MET A 205 11.77 1.63 22.08
CA MET A 205 11.33 3.02 21.86
C MET A 205 10.10 3.42 22.69
N LYS A 206 9.59 2.53 23.56
CA LYS A 206 8.38 2.74 24.37
C LYS A 206 7.16 3.17 23.54
N ILE A 207 7.10 2.74 22.28
CA ILE A 207 5.99 3.04 21.36
C ILE A 207 4.83 2.10 21.61
N HIS A 208 5.13 0.83 21.92
CA HIS A 208 4.13 -0.21 22.18
C HIS A 208 4.43 -0.96 23.47
N SER A 209 3.39 -1.49 24.11
CA SER A 209 3.54 -2.44 25.22
C SER A 209 3.83 -3.86 24.71
N LEU A 210 4.37 -4.71 25.58
CA LEU A 210 4.61 -6.13 25.26
C LEU A 210 3.32 -6.81 24.79
N ARG A 211 2.17 -6.49 25.40
CA ARG A 211 0.87 -7.07 25.02
C ARG A 211 0.46 -6.67 23.61
N GLU A 212 0.60 -5.40 23.25
CA GLU A 212 0.26 -4.92 21.90
C GLU A 212 1.14 -5.56 20.82
N VAL A 213 2.42 -5.76 21.13
CA VAL A 213 3.37 -6.45 20.24
C VAL A 213 3.01 -7.93 20.08
N LEU A 214 2.74 -8.63 21.18
CA LEU A 214 2.35 -10.05 21.15
C LEU A 214 1.03 -10.27 20.40
N VAL A 215 0.02 -9.42 20.64
CA VAL A 215 -1.26 -9.50 19.92
C VAL A 215 -1.06 -9.20 18.43
N GLY A 216 -0.24 -8.19 18.10
CA GLY A 216 0.12 -7.90 16.71
C GLY A 216 0.76 -9.12 16.03
N ALA A 217 1.81 -9.68 16.64
CA ALA A 217 2.48 -10.88 16.15
C ALA A 217 1.52 -12.05 15.96
N ALA A 218 0.66 -12.34 16.94
CA ALA A 218 -0.32 -13.42 16.86
C ALA A 218 -1.31 -13.24 15.71
N ILE A 219 -1.81 -12.01 15.48
CA ILE A 219 -2.67 -11.69 14.33
C ILE A 219 -1.93 -11.93 13.02
N GLY A 220 -0.68 -11.45 12.92
CA GLY A 220 0.16 -11.64 11.74
C GLY A 220 0.38 -13.11 11.40
N VAL A 221 0.68 -13.96 12.38
CA VAL A 221 0.85 -15.41 12.18
C VAL A 221 -0.48 -16.05 11.81
N ALA A 222 -1.54 -15.82 12.59
CA ALA A 222 -2.80 -16.55 12.46
C ALA A 222 -3.50 -16.28 11.12
N ILE A 223 -3.60 -15.01 10.71
CA ILE A 223 -4.25 -14.63 9.45
C ILE A 223 -3.44 -15.13 8.25
N THR A 224 -2.12 -15.05 8.31
CA THR A 224 -1.26 -15.54 7.23
C THR A 224 -1.35 -17.05 7.05
N LEU A 225 -1.34 -17.82 8.15
CA LEU A 225 -1.56 -19.27 8.10
C LEU A 225 -2.95 -19.61 7.54
N LEU A 226 -4.00 -18.87 7.95
CA LEU A 226 -5.36 -19.07 7.44
C LEU A 226 -5.43 -18.84 5.92
N ILE A 227 -4.81 -17.77 5.42
CA ILE A 227 -4.81 -17.45 3.99
C ILE A 227 -4.06 -18.51 3.17
N HIS A 228 -2.90 -18.98 3.65
CA HIS A 228 -2.15 -20.06 2.99
C HIS A 228 -2.79 -21.45 3.14
N LEU A 229 -3.73 -21.63 4.08
CA LEU A 229 -4.49 -22.88 4.20
C LEU A 229 -5.68 -22.92 3.23
N ILE A 230 -6.26 -21.76 2.91
CA ILE A 230 -7.44 -21.62 2.06
C ILE A 230 -7.07 -21.60 0.57
N LEU A 231 -5.92 -21.01 0.22
CA LEU A 231 -5.42 -20.83 -1.14
C LEU A 231 -4.32 -21.85 -1.46
#